data_AF-M1AUG2-F1
#
_entry.id   AF-M1AUG2-F1
#
_cell.length_a   1.000
_cell.length_b   1.000
_cell.length_c   1.000
_cell.angle_alpha   90.00
_cell.angle_beta   90.00
_cell.angle_gamma   90.00
#
_symmetry.space_group_name_H-M   'P 1'
#
loop_
_entity.id
_entity.type
_entity.pdbx_description
1 polymer ?
#
loop_
_entity_poly.entity_id
_entity_poly.type
_entity_poly.pdbx_seq_one_letter_code
_entity_poly.pdbx_strand_id
1 'polypeptide(L)'
;MSCRDIEPLVVERVIGEVVDRFNPSVKMNVIYNGSKQVFNGHELMPPLIASKPRVEIGGEDMRSAYTLIMTDPDVPGPSDPYLREHLHW
;
A
#
# COMPACT_ATOMS: atom_id res chain seq x y z
N MET A 1 -18.00 -6.77 0.54
CA MET A 1 -16.72 -6.69 -0.20
C MET A 1 -16.19 -8.10 -0.32
N SER A 2 -15.78 -8.53 -1.51
CA SER A 2 -15.58 -9.96 -1.79
C SER A 2 -14.15 -10.38 -1.50
N CYS A 3 -13.95 -11.66 -1.17
CA CYS A 3 -12.65 -12.31 -0.94
C CYS A 3 -11.61 -12.11 -2.07
N ARG A 4 -11.98 -11.54 -3.22
CA ARG A 4 -11.09 -11.30 -4.38
C ARG A 4 -10.17 -10.09 -4.23
N ASP A 5 -10.49 -9.14 -3.34
CA ASP A 5 -9.72 -7.88 -3.25
C ASP A 5 -8.32 -8.07 -2.64
N ILE A 6 -8.11 -9.17 -1.90
CA ILE A 6 -6.82 -9.50 -1.26
C ILE A 6 -5.94 -10.44 -2.10
N GLU A 7 -6.46 -11.06 -3.15
CA GLU A 7 -5.72 -12.05 -3.94
C GLU A 7 -4.43 -11.48 -4.53
N PRO A 8 -4.39 -10.26 -5.10
CA PRO A 8 -3.15 -9.64 -5.53
C PRO A 8 -2.13 -9.45 -4.40
N LEU A 9 -2.59 -9.14 -3.18
CA LEU A 9 -1.71 -8.95 -2.02
C LEU A 9 -1.11 -10.27 -1.51
N VAL A 10 -1.78 -11.40 -1.75
CA VAL A 10 -1.25 -12.73 -1.46
C VAL A 10 -0.25 -13.16 -2.53
N VAL A 11 -0.59 -12.95 -3.81
CA VAL A 11 0.28 -13.31 -4.95
C VAL A 11 1.61 -12.56 -4.87
N GLU A 12 1.57 -11.26 -4.59
CA GLU A 12 2.76 -10.40 -4.42
C GLU A 12 3.39 -10.51 -3.02
N ARG A 13 2.97 -11.49 -2.20
CA ARG A 13 3.53 -11.79 -0.86
C ARG A 13 3.42 -10.69 0.21
N VAL A 14 2.78 -9.57 -0.08
CA VAL A 14 2.50 -8.51 0.91
C VAL A 14 1.79 -9.08 2.13
N ILE A 15 0.77 -9.92 1.91
CA ILE A 15 0.20 -10.74 2.98
C ILE A 15 1.15 -11.91 3.27
N GLY A 16 1.66 -11.98 4.50
CA GLY A 16 2.65 -12.96 4.95
C GLY A 16 4.03 -12.34 5.19
N GLU A 17 4.48 -11.43 4.32
CA GLU A 17 5.76 -10.73 4.51
C GLU A 17 5.62 -9.43 5.31
N VAL A 18 4.54 -8.66 5.08
CA VAL A 18 4.35 -7.33 5.68
C VAL A 18 3.17 -7.30 6.65
N VAL A 19 2.05 -7.92 6.26
CA VAL A 19 0.83 -7.92 7.08
C VAL A 19 0.22 -9.32 7.20
N ASP A 20 -0.47 -9.57 8.31
CA ASP A 20 -1.30 -10.76 8.47
C ASP A 20 -2.51 -10.72 7.53
N ARG A 21 -3.07 -11.88 7.23
CA ARG A 21 -4.29 -11.98 6.42
C ARG A 21 -5.43 -11.24 7.10
N PHE A 22 -6.09 -10.34 6.36
CA PHE A 22 -7.20 -9.53 6.85
C PHE A 22 -8.37 -9.49 5.86
N ASN A 23 -9.52 -9.00 6.33
CA ASN A 23 -10.68 -8.72 5.48
C ASN A 23 -10.76 -7.20 5.25
N PRO A 24 -10.58 -6.70 4.01
CA PRO A 24 -10.68 -5.28 3.73
C PRO A 24 -12.06 -4.72 4.12
N SER A 25 -12.09 -3.69 4.95
CA SER A 25 -13.30 -3.05 5.47
C SER A 25 -13.43 -1.58 5.08
N VAL A 26 -12.32 -0.90 4.84
CA VAL A 26 -12.28 0.52 4.49
C VAL A 26 -11.61 0.69 3.12
N LYS A 27 -12.23 1.48 2.24
CA LYS A 27 -11.66 1.80 0.93
C LYS A 27 -10.57 2.86 1.07
N MET A 28 -9.47 2.68 0.35
CA MET A 28 -8.37 3.63 0.26
C MET A 28 -8.02 3.84 -1.21
N ASN A 29 -7.93 5.10 -1.63
CA ASN A 29 -7.42 5.48 -2.96
C ASN A 29 -6.16 6.33 -2.80
N VAL A 30 -5.07 5.91 -3.44
CA VAL A 30 -3.80 6.64 -3.45
C VAL A 30 -3.55 7.16 -4.86
N ILE A 31 -3.34 8.46 -5.00
CA ILE A 31 -3.22 9.15 -6.29
C ILE A 31 -1.96 10.03 -6.29
N TYR A 32 -1.04 9.72 -7.20
CA TYR A 32 0.13 10.53 -7.50
C TYR A 32 -0.15 11.50 -8.67
N ASN A 33 0.45 12.68 -8.62
CA ASN A 33 0.42 13.69 -9.70
C ASN A 33 -0.99 13.99 -10.25
N GLY A 34 -1.99 13.95 -9.37
CA GLY A 34 -3.40 14.27 -9.66
C GLY A 34 -4.17 13.27 -10.53
N SER A 35 -3.52 12.33 -11.20
CA SER A 35 -4.17 11.43 -12.18
C SER A 35 -3.67 9.99 -12.16
N LYS A 36 -2.58 9.69 -11.43
CA LYS A 36 -1.95 8.37 -11.43
C LYS A 36 -2.34 7.62 -10.17
N GLN A 37 -3.43 6.85 -10.27
CA GLN A 37 -3.91 5.99 -9.20
C GLN A 37 -3.00 4.77 -9.04
N VAL A 38 -2.74 4.39 -7.78
CA VAL A 38 -2.01 3.18 -7.43
C VAL A 38 -2.94 1.97 -7.54
N PHE A 39 -2.45 0.90 -8.18
CA PHE A 39 -3.12 -0.39 -8.27
C PHE A 39 -2.13 -1.49 -7.83
N ASN A 40 -2.62 -2.51 -7.13
CA ASN A 40 -1.79 -3.61 -6.64
C ASN A 40 -1.07 -4.32 -7.81
N GLY A 41 0.24 -4.51 -7.70
CA GLY A 41 1.08 -5.15 -8.72
C GLY A 41 1.43 -4.28 -9.93
N HIS A 42 0.94 -3.04 -10.02
CA HIS A 42 1.30 -2.13 -11.12
C HIS A 42 2.56 -1.33 -10.78
N GLU A 43 3.56 -1.41 -11.67
CA GLU A 43 4.79 -0.64 -11.56
C GLU A 43 4.56 0.86 -11.76
N LEU A 44 5.18 1.67 -10.90
CA LEU A 44 5.25 3.13 -11.03
C LEU A 44 6.71 3.58 -11.03
N MET A 45 7.06 4.43 -11.99
CA MET A 45 8.43 4.94 -12.13
C MET A 45 8.79 5.86 -10.94
N PRO A 46 10.01 5.77 -10.36
CA PRO A 46 10.42 6.57 -9.21
C PRO A 46 10.19 8.10 -9.34
N PRO A 47 10.43 8.74 -10.51
CA PRO A 47 10.15 10.17 -10.65
C PRO A 47 8.68 10.54 -10.48
N LEU A 48 7.76 9.61 -10.75
CA LEU A 48 6.33 9.82 -10.61
C LEU A 48 5.89 9.85 -9.14
N ILE A 49 6.63 9.15 -8.26
CA ILE A 49 6.31 8.96 -6.84
C ILE A 49 7.20 9.79 -5.91
N ALA A 50 8.03 10.68 -6.44
CA ALA A 50 8.93 11.54 -5.67
C ALA A 50 8.18 12.53 -4.74
N SER A 51 6.95 12.89 -5.11
CA SER A 51 6.08 13.77 -4.31
C SER A 51 5.09 12.94 -3.51
N LYS A 52 4.79 13.36 -2.27
CA LYS A 52 3.74 12.74 -1.45
C LYS A 52 2.39 12.63 -2.22
N PRO A 53 1.71 11.48 -2.17
CA PRO A 53 0.44 11.30 -2.87
C PRO A 53 -0.74 12.00 -2.16
N ARG A 54 -1.83 12.18 -2.91
CA ARG A 54 -3.15 12.40 -2.33
C ARG A 54 -3.72 11.04 -1.91
N VAL A 55 -4.15 10.94 -0.66
CA VAL A 55 -4.77 9.73 -0.12
C VAL A 55 -6.19 10.06 0.30
N GLU A 56 -7.14 9.30 -0.22
CA GLU A 56 -8.56 9.37 0.13
C GLU A 56 -8.91 8.10 0.89
N ILE A 57 -9.36 8.25 2.13
CA ILE A 57 -9.78 7.15 2.98
C ILE A 57 -11.29 7.25 3.13
N GLY A 58 -11.98 6.13 2.94
CA GLY A 58 -13.41 6.01 3.25
C GLY A 58 -13.67 5.92 4.75
N GLY A 59 -14.79 5.31 5.11
CA GLY A 59 -15.22 5.17 6.50
C GLY A 59 -16.69 5.50 6.64
N GLU A 60 -17.36 4.87 7.61
CA GLU A 60 -18.79 5.08 7.84
C GLU A 60 -19.06 6.28 8.75
N ASP A 61 -18.10 6.65 9.59
CA ASP A 61 -18.22 7.80 10.49
C ASP A 61 -17.02 8.76 10.41
N MET A 62 -17.27 10.02 10.75
CA MET A 62 -16.26 11.08 10.83
C MET A 62 -15.56 11.11 12.21
N ARG A 63 -15.81 10.10 13.05
CA ARG A 63 -15.29 10.04 14.44
C ARG A 63 -14.06 9.14 14.53
N SER A 64 -13.93 8.21 13.60
CA SER A 64 -12.80 7.31 13.47
C SER A 64 -11.58 8.07 12.95
N ALA A 65 -10.45 7.84 13.60
CA ALA A 65 -9.14 8.26 13.13
C ALA A 65 -8.41 7.04 12.55
N TYR A 66 -7.72 7.24 11.43
CA TYR A 66 -6.95 6.20 10.75
C TYR A 66 -5.47 6.57 10.72
N THR A 67 -4.62 5.56 10.75
CA THR A 67 -3.18 5.70 10.53
C THR A 67 -2.84 5.10 9.17
N LEU A 68 -2.06 5.83 8.37
CA LEU A 68 -1.52 5.39 7.10
C LEU A 68 -0.02 5.11 7.28
N ILE A 69 0.48 4.03 6.71
CA ILE A 69 1.90 3.66 6.72
C ILE A 69 2.32 3.38 5.27
N MET A 70 3.46 3.95 4.85
CA MET A 70 4.13 3.61 3.60
C MET A 70 5.51 3.04 3.91
N THR A 71 5.73 1.79 3.55
CA THR A 71 6.93 1.01 3.91
C THR A 71 7.45 0.22 2.70
N ASP A 72 8.76 0.01 2.63
CA ASP A 72 9.42 -0.82 1.62
C ASP A 72 10.07 -2.04 2.30
N PRO A 73 9.56 -3.27 2.08
CA PRO A 73 10.08 -4.48 2.69
C PRO A 73 11.30 -5.05 1.96
N ASP A 74 11.71 -4.46 0.83
CA ASP A 74 12.70 -5.05 -0.08
C ASP A 74 14.05 -4.31 -0.04
N VAL A 75 14.33 -3.49 0.98
CA VAL A 75 15.57 -2.70 1.04
C VAL A 75 16.77 -3.52 1.54
N PRO A 76 17.95 -3.45 0.88
CA PRO A 76 18.29 -2.68 -0.33
C PRO A 76 17.94 -3.37 -1.65
N GLY A 77 17.60 -4.65 -1.62
CA GLY A 77 17.02 -5.36 -2.76
C GLY A 77 16.21 -6.59 -2.31
N PRO A 78 15.26 -7.07 -3.13
CA PRO A 78 14.30 -8.11 -2.74
C PRO A 78 14.96 -9.48 -2.49
N SER A 79 16.18 -9.70 -2.99
CA SER A 79 16.92 -10.96 -2.81
C SER A 79 17.58 -11.10 -1.43
N ASP A 80 17.95 -9.99 -0.80
CA ASP A 80 18.57 -9.93 0.53
C ASP A 80 18.14 -8.64 1.25
N PRO A 81 16.88 -8.57 1.71
CA PRO A 81 16.30 -7.36 2.25
C PRO A 81 16.68 -7.18 3.73
N TYR A 82 17.98 -7.12 4.04
CA TYR A 82 18.47 -7.06 5.43
C TYR A 82 18.18 -5.74 6.16
N LEU A 83 17.69 -4.72 5.44
CA LEU A 83 17.20 -3.46 6.02
C LEU A 83 15.68 -3.37 6.07
N ARG A 84 14.97 -4.48 5.80
CA ARG A 84 13.52 -4.48 5.90
C ARG A 84 13.05 -4.17 7.33
N GLU A 85 12.04 -3.34 7.53
CA GLU A 85 11.32 -2.53 6.54
C GLU A 85 11.80 -1.07 6.57
N HIS A 86 11.91 -0.44 5.39
CA HIS A 86 12.22 0.98 5.29
C HIS A 86 10.95 1.84 5.31
N LEU A 87 10.76 2.58 6.39
CA LEU A 87 9.62 3.49 6.55
C LEU A 87 9.81 4.73 5.67
N HIS A 88 8.97 4.88 4.64
CA HIS A 88 8.92 6.08 3.82
C HIS A 88 8.06 7.18 4.44
N TRP A 89 6.91 6.81 4.99
CA TRP A 89 5.94 7.77 5.51
C TRP A 89 5.01 7.21 6.59
#